data_AF-A0A955N8Y0-F1
#
_entry.id   AF-A0A955N8Y0-F1
#
_cell.length_a   1.000
_cell.length_b   1.000
_cell.length_c   1.000
_cell.angle_alpha   90.00
_cell.angle_beta   90.00
_cell.angle_gamma   90.00
#
_symmetry.space_group_name_H-M   'P 1'
#
loop_
_entity.id
_entity.type
_entity.pdbx_description
1 polymer ?
#
loop_
_entity_poly.entity_id
_entity_poly.type
_entity_poly.pdbx_seq_one_letter_code
_entity_poly.pdbx_strand_id
1 'polypeptide(L)'
;TLRVGLNRLGPTNGLGGEVGWKLAKTVELAGGIQFQRRRFRLDKNNAVGEETMAPIFGKVTWWMFPQGSVEFFGSVVTNGSVRLENKNGHKITDKD
;
A
#
# COMPACT_ATOMS: atom_id res chain seq x y z
N THR A 1 9.70 -9.66 -14.15
CA THR A 1 9.59 -10.41 -12.88
C THR A 1 8.27 -10.09 -12.22
N LEU A 2 7.50 -11.09 -11.82
CA LEU A 2 6.27 -10.91 -11.04
C LEU A 2 6.56 -11.30 -9.59
N ARG A 3 6.17 -10.46 -8.63
CA ARG A 3 6.28 -10.71 -7.20
C ARG A 3 4.89 -10.55 -6.57
N VAL A 4 4.42 -11.56 -5.85
CA VAL A 4 3.13 -11.52 -5.15
C VAL A 4 3.38 -11.86 -3.70
N GLY A 5 2.94 -11.01 -2.76
CA GLY A 5 3.14 -11.27 -1.35
C GLY A 5 3.01 -10.04 -0.47
N LEU A 6 3.62 -10.12 0.72
CA LEU A 6 3.77 -8.97 1.60
C LEU A 6 4.82 -8.04 1.02
N ASN A 7 4.35 -6.91 0.47
CA ASN A 7 5.24 -5.86 -0.02
C ASN A 7 5.40 -4.80 1.06
N ARG A 8 6.59 -4.22 1.15
CA ARG A 8 6.87 -3.06 2.00
C ARG A 8 6.97 -1.83 1.13
N LEU A 9 6.06 -0.88 1.34
CA LEU A 9 6.10 0.43 0.70
C LEU A 9 6.33 1.45 1.81
N GLY A 10 7.60 1.85 1.97
CA GLY A 10 8.02 2.71 3.09
C GLY A 10 7.65 2.12 4.46
N PRO A 11 7.00 2.88 5.36
CA PRO A 11 6.67 2.43 6.71
C PRO A 11 5.44 1.52 6.78
N THR A 12 4.74 1.28 5.66
CA THR A 12 3.47 0.55 5.68
C THR A 12 3.60 -0.83 5.02
N ASN A 13 3.16 -1.86 5.76
CA ASN A 13 3.09 -3.23 5.28
C ASN A 13 1.68 -3.48 4.74
N GLY A 14 1.59 -4.18 3.60
CA GLY A 14 0.30 -4.59 3.04
C GLY A 14 0.47 -5.76 2.08
N LEU A 15 -0.64 -6.44 1.80
CA LEU A 15 -0.66 -7.54 0.85
C LEU A 15 -0.79 -6.95 -0.56
N GLY A 16 0.12 -7.29 -1.47
CA GLY A 16 0.12 -6.68 -2.79
C GLY A 16 0.77 -7.53 -3.87
N GLY A 17 0.49 -7.13 -5.11
CA GLY A 17 1.19 -7.61 -6.29
C GLY A 17 2.12 -6.52 -6.81
N GLU A 18 3.33 -6.90 -7.19
CA GLU A 18 4.32 -6.05 -7.84
C GLU A 18 4.79 -6.72 -9.14
N VAL A 19 4.81 -5.94 -10.21
CA VAL A 19 5.45 -6.31 -11.47
C VAL A 19 6.71 -5.48 -11.63
N GLY A 20 7.84 -6.15 -11.75
CA GLY A 20 9.15 -5.56 -12.01
C GLY A 20 9.65 -5.84 -13.42
N TRP A 21 10.20 -4.83 -14.08
CA TRP A 21 10.86 -4.90 -15.37
C TRP A 21 12.30 -4.41 -15.24
N LYS A 22 13.27 -5.28 -15.57
CA LYS A 22 14.68 -4.89 -15.66
C LYS A 22 14.95 -4.31 -17.04
N LEU A 23 15.15 -2.99 -17.12
CA LEU A 23 15.49 -2.32 -18.38
C LEU A 23 16.96 -2.53 -18.74
N ALA A 24 17.82 -2.56 -17.72
CA ALA A 24 19.24 -2.79 -17.86
C ALA A 24 19.78 -3.55 -16.64
N LYS A 25 21.07 -3.91 -16.66
CA LYS A 25 21.75 -4.45 -15.45
C LYS A 25 21.79 -3.43 -14.29
N THR A 26 21.66 -2.15 -14.61
CA THR A 26 21.73 -1.04 -13.65
C THR A 26 20.37 -0.45 -13.30
N VAL A 27 19.29 -0.75 -14.01
CA VAL A 27 17.97 -0.12 -13.76
C VAL A 27 16.84 -1.14 -13.78
N GLU A 28 16.03 -1.14 -12.72
CA GLU A 28 14.78 -1.90 -12.60
C GLU A 28 13.65 -0.92 -12.33
N LEU A 29 12.59 -1.03 -13.12
CA LEU A 29 11.31 -0.40 -12.84
C LEU A 29 10.41 -1.42 -12.17
N ALA A 30 9.64 -1.02 -11.19
CA ALA A 30 8.59 -1.86 -10.64
C ALA A 30 7.33 -1.03 -10.38
N GLY A 31 6.18 -1.66 -10.51
CA GLY A 31 4.91 -1.04 -10.24
C GLY A 31 3.91 -2.06 -9.73
N GLY A 32 2.99 -1.62 -8.89
CA GLY A 32 2.07 -2.54 -8.25
C GLY A 32 0.93 -1.88 -7.53
N ILE A 33 0.10 -2.73 -6.95
CA ILE A 33 -0.99 -2.34 -6.06
C ILE A 33 -0.81 -3.05 -4.74
N GLN A 34 -1.15 -2.37 -3.66
CA GLN A 34 -1.10 -2.94 -2.32
C GLN A 34 -2.44 -2.69 -1.63
N PHE A 35 -3.00 -3.73 -1.03
CA PHE A 35 -4.17 -3.65 -0.17
C PHE A 35 -3.72 -3.51 1.28
N GLN A 36 -4.18 -2.45 1.92
CA GLN A 36 -3.93 -2.16 3.32
C GLN A 36 -5.26 -2.10 4.06
N ARG A 37 -5.35 -2.79 5.19
CA ARG A 37 -6.45 -2.63 6.15
C ARG A 37 -5.89 -2.07 7.44
N ARG A 38 -6.36 -0.90 7.85
CA ARG A 38 -6.04 -0.29 9.14
C ARG A 38 -7.28 -0.32 10.02
N ARG A 39 -7.14 -0.96 11.17
CA ARG A 39 -8.14 -0.90 12.24
C ARG A 39 -7.67 0.13 13.25
N PHE A 40 -8.46 1.18 13.43
CA PHE A 40 -8.22 2.17 14.48
C PHE A 40 -9.40 2.16 15.45
N ARG A 41 -9.07 2.34 16.73
CA ARG A 41 -10.04 2.46 17.79
C ARG A 41 -10.35 3.94 17.98
N LEU A 42 -11.61 4.34 17.82
CA LEU A 42 -12.02 5.70 18.13
C LEU A 42 -12.19 5.82 19.66
N ASP A 43 -11.47 6.76 20.26
CA ASP A 43 -11.55 7.03 21.71
C ASP A 43 -12.94 7.53 22.12
N LYS A 44 -13.66 8.22 21.22
CA LYS A 44 -15.07 8.55 21.43
C LYS A 44 -15.93 7.33 21.08
N ASN A 45 -16.63 6.79 22.09
CA ASN A 45 -17.64 5.74 22.01
C ASN A 45 -17.17 4.28 21.81
N ASN A 46 -15.90 3.94 22.07
CA ASN A 46 -15.46 2.53 21.98
C ASN A 46 -15.72 1.90 20.59
N ALA A 47 -15.79 2.72 19.54
CA ALA A 47 -16.07 2.28 18.17
C ALA A 47 -14.79 1.83 17.47
N VAL A 48 -14.89 0.87 16.54
CA VAL A 48 -13.77 0.38 15.74
C VAL A 48 -14.00 0.85 14.31
N GLY A 49 -13.13 1.72 13.81
CA GLY A 49 -13.08 2.10 12.41
C GLY A 49 -12.18 1.12 11.65
N GLU A 50 -12.65 0.58 10.53
CA GLU A 50 -11.83 -0.16 9.58
C GLU A 50 -11.70 0.68 8.30
N GLU A 51 -10.50 1.17 8.04
CA GLU A 51 -10.18 1.87 6.81
C GLU A 51 -9.41 0.93 5.90
N THR A 52 -9.95 0.75 4.69
CA THR A 52 -9.32 -0.04 3.65
C THR A 52 -8.82 0.91 2.58
N MET A 53 -7.52 0.80 2.25
CA MET A 53 -6.88 1.58 1.21
C MET A 53 -6.22 0.65 0.20
N ALA A 54 -6.22 1.05 -1.07
CA ALA A 54 -5.51 0.36 -2.14
C ALA A 54 -4.50 1.29 -2.84
N PRO A 55 -3.36 1.62 -2.22
CA PRO A 55 -2.31 2.39 -2.89
C PRO A 55 -1.79 1.68 -4.14
N ILE A 56 -1.73 2.44 -5.23
CA ILE A 56 -1.00 2.10 -6.45
C ILE A 56 0.37 2.75 -6.34
N PHE A 57 1.43 2.02 -6.67
CA PHE A 57 2.80 2.51 -6.51
C PHE A 57 3.66 2.23 -7.72
N GLY A 58 4.69 3.06 -7.88
CA GLY A 58 5.78 2.91 -8.83
C GLY A 58 7.12 3.05 -8.13
N LYS A 59 8.13 2.35 -8.67
CA LYS A 59 9.46 2.24 -8.09
C LYS A 59 10.52 2.18 -9.19
N VAL A 60 11.64 2.83 -8.93
CA VAL A 60 12.83 2.83 -9.77
C VAL A 60 14.02 2.47 -8.91
N THR A 61 14.66 1.36 -9.21
CA THR A 61 15.89 0.93 -8.54
C THR A 61 17.06 1.15 -9.51
N TRP A 62 18.03 1.95 -9.09
CA TRP A 62 19.26 2.22 -9.83
C TRP A 62 20.47 1.67 -9.07
N TRP A 63 21.15 0.69 -9.65
CA TRP A 63 22.43 0.16 -9.17
C TRP A 63 23.58 1.00 -9.73
N MET A 64 24.06 1.96 -8.94
CA MET A 64 25.23 2.79 -9.30
C MET A 64 26.55 2.04 -9.09
N PHE A 65 26.61 1.11 -8.14
CA PHE A 65 27.78 0.29 -7.84
C PHE A 65 27.38 -1.18 -7.66
N PRO A 66 28.29 -2.16 -7.83
CA PRO A 66 27.99 -3.57 -7.58
C PRO A 66 27.51 -3.85 -6.15
N GLN A 67 27.82 -2.94 -5.22
CA GLN A 67 27.62 -3.09 -3.78
C GLN A 67 26.43 -2.27 -3.25
N GLY A 68 25.77 -1.46 -4.09
CA GLY A 68 24.75 -0.52 -3.63
C GLY A 68 23.77 -0.09 -4.70
N SER A 69 22.52 0.10 -4.28
CA SER A 69 21.44 0.63 -5.12
C SER A 69 20.76 1.80 -4.43
N VAL A 70 20.31 2.76 -5.25
CA VAL A 70 19.37 3.79 -4.83
C VAL A 70 17.99 3.41 -5.35
N GLU A 71 17.01 3.48 -4.47
CA GLU A 71 15.62 3.18 -4.79
C GLU A 71 14.77 4.43 -4.60
N PHE A 72 14.09 4.83 -5.66
CA PHE A 72 13.08 5.88 -5.63
C PHE A 72 11.71 5.23 -5.75
N PHE A 73 10.78 5.58 -4.88
CA PHE A 73 9.42 5.06 -4.94
C PHE A 73 8.41 6.19 -4.67
N GLY A 74 7.24 6.04 -5.25
CA GLY A 74 6.10 6.92 -5.03
C GLY A 74 4.81 6.13 -5.12
N SER A 75 3.79 6.56 -4.39
CA SER A 75 2.47 5.94 -4.43
C SER A 75 1.37 6.98 -4.43
N VAL A 76 0.25 6.61 -5.03
CA VAL A 76 -0.99 7.37 -5.00
C VAL A 76 -2.04 6.45 -4.38
N VAL A 77 -2.73 6.95 -3.37
CA VAL A 77 -3.83 6.23 -2.74
C VAL A 77 -5.07 6.47 -3.57
N THR A 78 -5.56 5.41 -4.21
CA THR A 78 -6.84 5.42 -4.92
C THR A 78 -7.80 4.51 -4.16
N ASN A 79 -9.02 4.98 -3.89
CA ASN A 79 -10.06 4.20 -3.20
C ASN A 79 -9.79 3.96 -1.70
N GLY A 80 -9.91 5.03 -0.91
CA GLY A 80 -9.98 4.94 0.56
C GLY A 80 -11.43 4.86 1.02
N SER A 81 -11.92 3.66 1.29
CA SER A 81 -13.26 3.51 1.89
C SER A 81 -13.09 3.39 3.41
N VAL A 82 -13.61 4.40 4.12
CA VAL A 82 -13.63 4.43 5.59
C VAL A 82 -14.91 3.75 6.06
N ARG A 83 -14.83 2.47 6.42
CA ARG A 83 -15.95 1.73 7.00
C ARG A 83 -15.98 1.93 8.51
N LEU A 84 -16.88 2.80 8.97
CA LEU A 84 -17.16 3.00 10.39
C LEU A 84 -18.22 2.00 10.84
N GLU A 85 -17.84 1.04 11.68
CA GLU A 85 -18.77 0.07 12.27
C GLU A 85 -18.93 0.34 13.77
N ASN A 86 -20.12 0.77 14.17
CA ASN A 86 -20.43 1.08 15.56
C ASN A 86 -20.93 -0.20 16.28
N LYS A 87 -20.73 -0.31 17.60
CA LYS A 87 -21.00 -1.53 18.41
C LYS A 87 -22.44 -2.08 18.39
N ASN A 88 -23.37 -1.37 17.75
CA ASN A 88 -24.78 -1.78 17.59
C ASN A 88 -25.10 -2.34 16.19
N GLY A 89 -24.10 -2.66 15.36
CA GLY A 89 -24.31 -3.29 14.04
C GLY A 89 -24.90 -2.39 12.96
N HIS A 90 -25.05 -1.08 13.20
CA HIS A 90 -25.54 -0.14 12.21
C HIS A 90 -24.38 0.51 11.44
N LYS A 91 -24.40 0.33 10.10
CA LYS A 91 -23.53 1.02 9.12
C LYS A 91 -23.93 2.50 9.07
N ILE A 92 -23.01 3.42 9.37
CA ILE A 92 -23.37 4.83 9.54
C ILE A 92 -23.22 5.68 8.27
N THR A 93 -22.32 5.40 7.31
CA THR A 93 -22.28 6.12 6.02
C THR A 93 -21.25 5.53 5.08
N ASP A 94 -21.58 5.47 3.78
CA ASP A 94 -20.66 5.32 2.66
C ASP A 94 -20.51 6.70 2.01
N LYS A 95 -19.29 7.19 1.83
CA LYS A 95 -19.04 8.43 1.11
C LYS A 95 -18.13 8.10 -0.06
N ASP A 96 -18.70 8.23 -1.25
CA ASP A 96 -18.01 8.23 -2.55
C ASP A 96 -16.90 9.29 -2.61
#